data_AF-A0A6N3UR06-F1
#
_entry.id   AF-A0A6N3UR06-F1
#
_cell.length_a   1.000
_cell.length_b   1.000
_cell.length_c   1.000
_cell.angle_alpha   90.00
_cell.angle_beta   90.00
_cell.angle_gamma   90.00
#
_symmetry.space_group_name_H-M   'P 1'
#
loop_
_entity.id
_entity.type
_entity.pdbx_description
1 polymer ?
#
loop_
_entity_poly.entity_id
_entity_poly.type
_entity_poly.pdbx_seq_one_letter_code
_entity_poly.pdbx_strand_id
1 'polypeptide(L)'
;PAPPPAAPRKKAWLLPLIIALVVLAAIAVGAWFWLNKTPAAQAPAPEPAPAPAPAITGAEACTLESMSTLPELTFVQTCIKKAPGSAELLEIINVAKANNHCGVAQRLYANRAQAGDLPIAMAYAHEYDPKFHQASTCFAEPDKATAAYWYETILSQDPDNADAKARFEELKP
;
A
#
# COMPACT_ATOMS: atom_id res chain seq x y z
N PRO A 1 -36.51 77.89 -21.15
CA PRO A 1 -36.04 76.87 -22.15
C PRO A 1 -34.63 76.38 -21.79
N ALA A 2 -34.50 75.09 -21.42
CA ALA A 2 -33.23 74.48 -21.01
C ALA A 2 -32.63 73.61 -22.15
N PRO A 3 -31.29 73.50 -22.27
CA PRO A 3 -30.60 72.74 -23.34
C PRO A 3 -30.42 71.24 -23.00
N PRO A 4 -30.08 70.38 -23.99
CA PRO A 4 -30.19 68.92 -23.87
C PRO A 4 -28.98 68.26 -23.16
N PRO A 5 -29.09 66.98 -22.73
CA PRO A 5 -28.08 66.31 -21.91
C PRO A 5 -26.89 65.78 -22.73
N ALA A 6 -25.70 65.79 -22.12
CA ALA A 6 -24.47 65.22 -22.67
C ALA A 6 -24.29 63.72 -22.34
N ALA A 7 -23.77 62.94 -23.29
CA ALA A 7 -23.50 61.51 -23.16
C ALA A 7 -22.26 61.19 -22.28
N PRO A 8 -22.22 60.05 -21.58
CA PRO A 8 -21.12 59.70 -20.70
C PRO A 8 -19.89 59.16 -21.46
N ARG A 9 -18.70 59.70 -21.16
CA ARG A 9 -17.40 59.19 -21.65
C ARG A 9 -16.93 57.99 -20.81
N LYS A 10 -16.49 56.91 -21.47
CA LYS A 10 -15.99 55.67 -20.86
C LYS A 10 -14.62 55.86 -20.18
N LYS A 11 -14.43 55.19 -19.04
CA LYS A 11 -13.30 55.28 -18.10
C LYS A 11 -12.02 54.60 -18.66
N ALA A 12 -11.29 55.29 -19.53
CA ALA A 12 -10.01 54.84 -20.10
C ALA A 12 -8.81 54.88 -19.12
N TRP A 13 -9.02 55.28 -17.87
CA TRP A 13 -7.97 55.40 -16.85
C TRP A 13 -7.76 54.14 -15.99
N LEU A 14 -8.65 53.15 -16.06
CA LEU A 14 -8.47 51.89 -15.32
C LEU A 14 -7.42 50.95 -15.95
N LEU A 15 -7.16 51.10 -17.25
CA LEU A 15 -6.23 50.24 -18.00
C LEU A 15 -4.76 50.32 -17.52
N PRO A 16 -4.15 51.50 -17.33
CA PRO A 16 -2.76 51.58 -16.85
C PRO A 16 -2.60 51.07 -15.40
N LEU A 17 -3.66 51.18 -14.58
CA LEU A 17 -3.64 50.76 -13.19
C LEU A 17 -3.67 49.22 -13.07
N ILE A 18 -4.43 48.54 -13.93
CA ILE A 18 -4.44 47.08 -14.02
C ILE A 18 -3.09 46.57 -14.57
N ILE A 19 -2.53 47.23 -15.59
CA ILE A 19 -1.22 46.85 -16.14
C ILE A 19 -0.11 46.99 -15.08
N ALA A 20 -0.10 48.08 -14.31
CA ALA A 20 0.86 48.26 -13.22
C ALA A 20 0.75 47.17 -12.13
N LEU A 21 -0.48 46.74 -11.81
CA LEU A 21 -0.74 45.70 -10.81
C LEU A 21 -0.29 44.31 -11.30
N VAL A 22 -0.48 44.01 -12.59
CA VAL A 22 -0.01 42.76 -13.21
C VAL A 22 1.53 42.70 -13.26
N VAL A 23 2.19 43.82 -13.56
CA VAL A 23 3.66 43.89 -13.56
C VAL A 23 4.22 43.67 -12.15
N LEU A 24 3.61 44.28 -11.12
CA LEU A 24 4.01 44.06 -9.73
C LEU A 24 3.81 42.60 -9.28
N ALA A 25 2.73 41.95 -9.70
CA ALA A 25 2.49 40.54 -9.41
C ALA A 25 3.52 39.63 -10.09
N ALA A 26 3.92 39.92 -11.34
CA ALA A 26 4.94 39.14 -12.05
C ALA A 26 6.32 39.24 -11.39
N ILE A 27 6.69 40.42 -10.86
CA ILE A 27 7.95 40.63 -10.12
C ILE A 27 7.94 39.83 -8.81
N ALA A 28 6.82 39.83 -8.07
CA ALA A 28 6.71 39.08 -6.82
C ALA A 28 6.82 37.56 -7.04
N VAL A 29 6.20 37.02 -8.09
CA VAL A 29 6.31 35.59 -8.45
C VAL A 29 7.73 35.24 -8.92
N GLY A 30 8.36 36.11 -9.71
CA GLY A 30 9.76 35.93 -10.14
C GLY A 30 10.73 35.92 -8.96
N ALA A 31 10.56 36.84 -8.01
CA ALA A 31 11.37 36.89 -6.79
C ALA A 31 11.15 35.68 -5.89
N TRP A 32 9.91 35.20 -5.73
CA TRP A 32 9.60 34.00 -4.97
C TRP A 32 10.20 32.74 -5.61
N PHE A 33 10.10 32.59 -6.94
CA PHE A 33 10.70 31.47 -7.66
C PHE A 33 12.23 31.47 -7.58
N TRP A 34 12.85 32.65 -7.58
CA TRP A 34 14.31 32.77 -7.46
C TRP A 34 14.82 32.56 -6.03
N LEU A 35 14.10 33.04 -5.01
CA LEU A 35 14.44 32.77 -3.60
C LEU A 35 14.16 31.32 -3.19
N ASN A 36 13.19 30.65 -3.80
CA ASN A 36 12.86 29.26 -3.53
C ASN A 36 13.73 28.25 -4.33
N LYS A 37 14.71 28.73 -5.11
CA LYS A 37 15.80 27.87 -5.60
C LYS A 37 16.69 27.51 -4.42
N THR A 38 16.40 26.38 -3.79
CA THR A 38 17.29 25.70 -2.86
C THR A 38 18.67 25.55 -3.53
N PRO A 39 19.77 25.97 -2.91
CA PRO A 39 21.08 25.54 -3.39
C PRO A 39 21.08 24.02 -3.29
N ALA A 40 21.42 23.35 -4.39
CA ALA A 40 21.60 21.90 -4.39
C ALA A 40 22.52 21.55 -3.23
N ALA A 41 21.96 20.86 -2.23
CA ALA A 41 22.74 20.21 -1.21
C ALA A 41 23.82 19.41 -1.94
N GLN A 42 25.07 19.65 -1.57
CA GLN A 42 26.21 18.89 -2.05
C GLN A 42 25.80 17.41 -2.01
N ALA A 43 25.85 16.76 -3.17
CA ALA A 43 25.68 15.33 -3.25
C ALA A 43 26.60 14.70 -2.20
N PRO A 44 26.09 13.81 -1.32
CA PRO A 44 26.96 13.01 -0.49
C PRO A 44 27.96 12.32 -1.42
N ALA A 45 29.22 12.24 -1.00
CA ALA A 45 30.20 11.39 -1.67
C ALA A 45 29.56 10.04 -1.98
N PRO A 46 29.84 9.42 -3.15
CA PRO A 46 29.25 8.14 -3.49
C PRO A 46 29.52 7.18 -2.35
N GLU A 47 28.46 6.76 -1.66
CA GLU A 47 28.48 5.57 -0.83
C GLU A 47 29.11 4.44 -1.67
N PRO A 48 29.95 3.58 -1.07
CA PRO A 48 30.37 2.37 -1.76
C PRO A 48 29.12 1.70 -2.29
N ALA A 49 29.08 1.45 -3.61
CA ALA A 49 27.98 0.71 -4.20
C ALA A 49 27.74 -0.53 -3.33
N PRO A 50 26.50 -0.81 -2.89
CA PRO A 50 26.23 -2.04 -2.17
C PRO A 50 26.79 -3.18 -3.02
N ALA A 51 27.59 -4.05 -2.39
CA ALA A 51 28.06 -5.26 -3.03
C ALA A 51 26.87 -5.88 -3.78
N PRO A 52 27.05 -6.35 -5.03
CA PRO A 52 25.95 -6.91 -5.79
C PRO A 52 25.24 -7.93 -4.90
N ALA A 53 23.95 -7.69 -4.65
CA ALA A 53 23.13 -8.61 -3.89
C ALA A 53 23.35 -10.00 -4.49
N PRO A 54 23.58 -11.04 -3.67
CA PRO A 54 23.79 -12.39 -4.18
C PRO A 54 22.69 -12.66 -5.19
N ALA A 55 23.08 -13.10 -6.39
CA ALA A 55 22.14 -13.46 -7.42
C ALA A 55 21.32 -14.64 -6.86
N ILE A 56 20.14 -14.33 -6.32
CA ILE A 56 19.22 -15.32 -5.77
C ILE A 56 18.81 -16.17 -6.94
N THR A 57 19.42 -17.35 -7.00
CA THR A 57 18.98 -18.40 -7.91
C THR A 57 17.56 -18.78 -7.49
N GLY A 58 16.68 -19.10 -8.44
CA GLY A 58 15.27 -19.42 -8.15
C GLY A 58 15.05 -20.55 -7.14
N ALA A 59 16.10 -21.30 -6.78
CA ALA A 59 16.11 -22.31 -5.73
C ALA A 59 15.88 -21.74 -4.32
N GLU A 60 16.32 -20.51 -4.02
CA GLU A 60 16.30 -19.93 -2.66
C GLU A 60 15.05 -19.08 -2.38
N ALA A 61 14.23 -18.79 -3.40
CA ALA A 61 12.99 -18.06 -3.24
C ALA A 61 12.06 -18.80 -2.25
N CYS A 62 11.54 -18.06 -1.26
CA CYS A 62 10.77 -18.54 -0.11
C CYS A 62 11.55 -19.12 1.10
N THR A 63 12.88 -19.00 1.18
CA THR A 63 13.64 -19.46 2.36
C THR A 63 13.69 -18.41 3.49
N LEU A 64 13.95 -18.84 4.74
CA LEU A 64 14.18 -17.94 5.86
C LEU A 64 15.36 -16.98 5.61
N GLU A 65 16.46 -17.50 5.05
CA GLU A 65 17.63 -16.70 4.69
C GLU A 65 17.25 -15.56 3.74
N SER A 66 16.50 -15.87 2.67
CA SER A 66 16.01 -14.87 1.73
C SER A 66 15.04 -13.88 2.39
N MET A 67 14.23 -14.34 3.34
CA MET A 67 13.30 -13.49 4.08
C MET A 67 14.00 -12.46 4.97
N SER A 68 15.14 -12.83 5.54
CA SER A 68 15.95 -11.96 6.40
C SER A 68 16.86 -11.00 5.62
N THR A 69 17.22 -11.35 4.38
CA THR A 69 18.21 -10.61 3.58
C THR A 69 17.61 -9.74 2.48
N LEU A 70 16.42 -10.10 1.99
CA LEU A 70 15.73 -9.34 0.95
C LEU A 70 14.80 -8.27 1.53
N PRO A 71 14.57 -7.16 0.79
CA PRO A 71 13.43 -6.30 1.06
C PRO A 71 12.12 -7.09 0.99
N GLU A 72 11.21 -6.87 1.96
CA GLU A 72 9.96 -7.62 2.14
C GLU A 72 9.18 -7.84 0.83
N LEU A 73 8.90 -6.77 0.07
CA LEU A 73 8.15 -6.91 -1.18
C LEU A 73 8.91 -7.71 -2.24
N THR A 74 10.24 -7.62 -2.27
CA THR A 74 11.05 -8.41 -3.20
C THR A 74 10.99 -9.89 -2.84
N PHE A 75 11.08 -10.22 -1.55
CA PHE A 75 10.88 -11.59 -1.06
C PHE A 75 9.48 -12.11 -1.43
N VAL A 76 8.42 -11.38 -1.09
CA VAL A 76 7.03 -11.80 -1.35
C VAL A 76 6.81 -12.05 -2.84
N GLN A 77 7.25 -11.12 -3.70
CA GLN A 77 7.09 -11.27 -5.16
C GLN A 77 7.87 -12.46 -5.72
N THR A 78 9.11 -12.65 -5.30
CA THR A 78 9.93 -13.79 -5.76
C THR A 78 9.37 -15.11 -5.26
N CYS A 79 8.87 -15.15 -4.02
CA CYS A 79 8.23 -16.33 -3.47
C CYS A 79 6.92 -16.69 -4.19
N ILE A 80 6.04 -15.72 -4.43
CA ILE A 80 4.80 -15.94 -5.19
C ILE A 80 5.09 -16.44 -6.62
N LYS A 81 6.13 -15.90 -7.28
CA LYS A 81 6.53 -16.34 -8.63
C LYS A 81 7.00 -17.80 -8.67
N LYS A 82 7.56 -18.33 -7.58
CA LYS A 82 7.91 -19.75 -7.43
C LYS A 82 6.66 -20.64 -7.36
N ALA A 83 5.50 -20.06 -7.04
CA ALA A 83 4.21 -20.72 -6.94
C ALA A 83 4.22 -21.97 -6.05
N PRO A 84 4.66 -21.86 -4.77
CA PRO A 84 4.59 -22.97 -3.84
C PRO A 84 3.15 -23.48 -3.69
N GLY A 85 2.99 -24.78 -3.46
CA GLY A 85 1.69 -25.36 -3.13
C GLY A 85 1.18 -24.86 -1.77
N SER A 86 -0.12 -25.00 -1.49
CA SER A 86 -0.74 -24.48 -0.27
C SER A 86 -0.04 -24.95 1.01
N ALA A 87 0.30 -26.24 1.11
CA ALA A 87 0.98 -26.79 2.28
C ALA A 87 2.38 -26.21 2.46
N GLU A 88 3.17 -26.13 1.38
CA GLU A 88 4.51 -25.53 1.42
C GLU A 88 4.44 -24.04 1.80
N LEU A 89 3.47 -23.32 1.25
CA LEU A 89 3.27 -21.92 1.57
C LEU A 89 2.86 -21.69 3.03
N LEU A 90 2.01 -22.55 3.60
CA LEU A 90 1.69 -22.47 5.03
C LEU A 90 2.93 -22.65 5.90
N GLU A 91 3.84 -23.56 5.55
CA GLU A 91 5.10 -23.71 6.27
C GLU A 91 5.97 -22.45 6.15
N ILE A 92 6.08 -21.87 4.95
CA ILE A 92 6.81 -20.62 4.74
C ILE A 92 6.21 -19.48 5.58
N ILE A 93 4.89 -19.39 5.65
CA ILE A 93 4.17 -18.39 6.46
C ILE A 93 4.40 -18.65 7.96
N ASN A 94 4.37 -19.90 8.41
CA ASN A 94 4.67 -20.26 9.80
C ASN A 94 6.10 -19.88 10.19
N VAL A 95 7.07 -20.12 9.30
CA VAL A 95 8.46 -19.67 9.47
C VAL A 95 8.52 -18.14 9.54
N ALA A 96 7.79 -17.42 8.69
CA ALA A 96 7.71 -15.96 8.74
C ALA A 96 7.17 -15.46 10.09
N LYS A 97 6.06 -16.03 10.55
CA LYS A 97 5.45 -15.71 11.85
C LYS A 97 6.41 -15.98 13.01
N ALA A 98 7.05 -17.14 13.04
CA ALA A 98 7.97 -17.53 14.11
C ALA A 98 9.21 -16.63 14.20
N ASN A 99 9.60 -15.99 13.10
CA ASN A 99 10.73 -15.07 13.02
C ASN A 99 10.31 -13.59 12.97
N ASN A 100 9.05 -13.28 13.35
CA ASN A 100 8.49 -11.92 13.41
C ASN A 100 8.48 -11.16 12.06
N HIS A 101 8.54 -11.88 10.93
CA HIS A 101 8.34 -11.30 9.59
C HIS A 101 6.85 -11.17 9.28
N CYS A 102 6.13 -10.38 10.08
CA CYS A 102 4.67 -10.33 10.05
C CYS A 102 4.08 -9.77 8.74
N GLY A 103 4.75 -8.77 8.14
CA GLY A 103 4.34 -8.24 6.83
C GLY A 103 4.46 -9.28 5.72
N VAL A 104 5.50 -10.13 5.75
CA VAL A 104 5.64 -11.27 4.84
C VAL A 104 4.49 -12.27 5.03
N ALA A 105 4.23 -12.70 6.26
CA ALA A 105 3.17 -13.67 6.58
C ALA A 105 1.80 -13.19 6.06
N GLN A 106 1.41 -11.96 6.43
CA GLN A 106 0.12 -11.37 6.04
C GLN A 106 -0.02 -11.21 4.53
N ARG A 107 1.03 -10.77 3.82
CA ARG A 107 0.98 -10.59 2.36
C ARG A 107 0.89 -11.91 1.63
N LEU A 108 1.62 -12.94 2.07
CA LEU A 108 1.56 -14.27 1.48
C LEU A 108 0.18 -14.91 1.67
N TYR A 109 -0.37 -14.85 2.89
CA TYR A 109 -1.73 -15.27 3.18
C TYR A 109 -2.74 -14.55 2.28
N ALA A 110 -2.77 -13.22 2.32
CA ALA A 110 -3.74 -12.42 1.58
C ALA A 110 -3.66 -12.66 0.07
N ASN A 111 -2.46 -12.70 -0.50
CA ASN A 111 -2.28 -12.90 -1.93
C ASN A 111 -2.88 -14.22 -2.40
N ARG A 112 -2.64 -15.31 -1.66
CA ARG A 112 -3.06 -16.65 -2.09
C ARG A 112 -4.51 -16.94 -1.75
N ALA A 113 -5.00 -16.43 -0.61
CA ALA A 113 -6.43 -16.44 -0.31
C ALA A 113 -7.25 -15.74 -1.40
N GLN A 114 -6.83 -14.55 -1.84
CA GLN A 114 -7.49 -13.83 -2.94
C GLN A 114 -7.38 -14.53 -4.30
N ALA A 115 -6.35 -15.36 -4.49
CA ALA A 115 -6.10 -16.08 -5.74
C ALA A 115 -6.86 -17.41 -5.88
N GLY A 116 -7.74 -17.78 -4.94
CA GLY A 116 -8.49 -19.04 -5.02
C GLY A 116 -7.97 -20.16 -4.12
N ASP A 117 -6.92 -19.92 -3.33
CA ASP A 117 -6.31 -20.96 -2.51
C ASP A 117 -7.12 -21.15 -1.20
N LEU A 118 -8.19 -21.96 -1.28
CA LEU A 118 -9.13 -22.15 -0.17
C LEU A 118 -8.45 -22.61 1.14
N PRO A 119 -7.48 -23.56 1.13
CA PRO A 119 -6.75 -23.92 2.35
C PRO A 119 -6.01 -22.72 2.99
N ILE A 120 -5.37 -21.88 2.18
CA ILE A 120 -4.69 -20.68 2.67
C ILE A 120 -5.70 -19.64 3.19
N ALA A 121 -6.80 -19.43 2.47
CA ALA A 121 -7.85 -18.51 2.88
C ALA A 121 -8.48 -18.92 4.22
N MET A 122 -8.75 -20.21 4.41
CA MET A 122 -9.30 -20.77 5.65
C MET A 122 -8.31 -20.60 6.81
N ALA A 123 -7.04 -20.93 6.59
CA ALA A 123 -6.00 -20.70 7.59
C ALA A 123 -5.88 -19.21 7.95
N TYR A 124 -5.99 -18.31 6.96
CA TYR A 124 -5.91 -16.87 7.23
C TYR A 124 -7.12 -16.35 8.02
N ALA A 125 -8.32 -16.83 7.72
CA ALA A 125 -9.52 -16.52 8.50
C ALA A 125 -9.33 -16.94 9.97
N HIS A 126 -8.73 -18.12 10.22
CA HIS A 126 -8.44 -18.62 11.56
C HIS A 126 -7.45 -17.75 12.35
N GLU A 127 -6.53 -17.05 11.69
CA GLU A 127 -5.63 -16.10 12.39
C GLU A 127 -6.41 -14.98 13.08
N TYR A 128 -7.66 -14.72 12.68
CA TYR A 128 -8.50 -13.65 13.24
C TYR A 128 -9.77 -14.17 13.94
N ASP A 129 -10.24 -15.38 13.62
CA ASP A 129 -11.48 -15.91 14.15
C ASP A 129 -11.38 -16.20 15.66
N PRO A 130 -12.19 -15.57 16.55
CA PRO A 130 -12.11 -15.82 18.00
C PRO A 130 -12.24 -17.29 18.42
N LYS A 131 -12.87 -18.15 17.61
CA LYS A 131 -12.99 -19.59 17.90
C LYS A 131 -11.68 -20.35 17.67
N PHE A 132 -10.85 -19.91 16.73
CA PHE A 132 -9.62 -20.60 16.31
C PHE A 132 -8.35 -19.80 16.58
N HIS A 133 -8.49 -18.53 16.92
CA HIS A 133 -7.39 -17.59 17.06
C HIS A 133 -6.37 -18.08 18.08
N GLN A 134 -5.11 -18.07 17.65
CA GLN A 134 -3.96 -18.32 18.50
C GLN A 134 -3.09 -17.08 18.49
N ALA A 135 -3.01 -16.40 19.62
CA ALA A 135 -2.22 -15.19 19.76
C ALA A 135 -0.77 -15.43 19.34
N SER A 136 -0.25 -14.55 18.50
CA SER A 136 1.14 -14.52 18.05
C SER A 136 1.60 -13.08 17.88
N THR A 137 2.89 -12.84 17.74
CA THR A 137 3.41 -11.49 17.46
C THR A 137 2.76 -10.87 16.21
N CYS A 138 2.44 -11.69 15.21
CA CYS A 138 1.90 -11.22 13.92
C CYS A 138 0.37 -11.10 13.88
N PHE A 139 -0.31 -11.80 14.76
CA PHE A 139 -1.76 -11.81 14.92
C PHE A 139 -2.04 -11.83 16.43
N ALA A 140 -2.03 -10.65 17.04
CA ALA A 140 -2.03 -10.53 18.50
C ALA A 140 -3.40 -10.76 19.12
N GLU A 141 -4.45 -10.28 18.46
CA GLU A 141 -5.82 -10.33 18.94
C GLU A 141 -6.74 -10.89 17.84
N PRO A 142 -7.85 -11.55 18.23
CA PRO A 142 -8.86 -11.93 17.27
C PRO A 142 -9.56 -10.69 16.71
N ASP A 143 -10.00 -10.78 15.45
CA ASP A 143 -10.77 -9.75 14.76
C ASP A 143 -11.91 -10.41 13.99
N LYS A 144 -13.13 -10.32 14.55
CA LYS A 144 -14.33 -10.95 13.97
C LYS A 144 -14.63 -10.47 12.56
N ALA A 145 -14.48 -9.16 12.30
CA ALA A 145 -14.82 -8.58 11.01
C ALA A 145 -13.82 -9.04 9.93
N THR A 146 -12.54 -9.12 10.29
CA THR A 146 -11.49 -9.60 9.39
C THR A 146 -11.64 -11.10 9.11
N ALA A 147 -11.96 -11.90 10.13
CA ALA A 147 -12.27 -13.32 9.93
C ALA A 147 -13.49 -13.50 9.01
N ALA A 148 -14.60 -12.78 9.26
CA ALA A 148 -15.79 -12.81 8.42
C ALA A 148 -15.50 -12.44 6.97
N TYR A 149 -14.68 -11.41 6.72
CA TYR A 149 -14.25 -11.03 5.37
C TYR A 149 -13.53 -12.17 4.63
N TRP A 150 -12.64 -12.90 5.31
CA TRP A 150 -11.94 -14.02 4.68
C TRP A 150 -12.86 -15.22 4.44
N TYR A 151 -13.81 -15.50 5.34
CA TYR A 151 -14.84 -16.51 5.06
C TYR A 151 -15.76 -16.11 3.91
N GLU A 152 -16.15 -14.84 3.80
CA GLU A 152 -16.90 -14.34 2.63
C GLU A 152 -16.08 -14.49 1.34
N THR A 153 -14.78 -14.21 1.40
CA THR A 153 -13.87 -14.43 0.26
C THR A 153 -13.86 -15.90 -0.16
N ILE A 154 -13.82 -16.83 0.78
CA ILE A 154 -13.93 -18.28 0.50
C ILE A 154 -15.27 -18.61 -0.15
N LEU A 155 -16.38 -18.09 0.38
CA LEU A 155 -17.72 -18.34 -0.16
C LEU A 155 -17.94 -17.73 -1.55
N SER A 156 -17.22 -16.65 -1.89
CA SER A 156 -17.23 -16.10 -3.25
C SER A 156 -16.57 -17.02 -4.28
N GLN A 157 -15.67 -17.89 -3.84
CA GLN A 157 -14.93 -18.85 -4.66
C GLN A 157 -15.55 -20.25 -4.61
N ASP A 158 -16.05 -20.65 -3.45
CA ASP A 158 -16.71 -21.93 -3.15
C ASP A 158 -17.96 -21.70 -2.29
N PRO A 159 -19.13 -21.43 -2.92
CA PRO A 159 -20.37 -21.12 -2.21
C PRO A 159 -20.91 -22.26 -1.33
N ASP A 160 -20.48 -23.50 -1.58
CA ASP A 160 -20.94 -24.70 -0.89
C ASP A 160 -20.02 -25.08 0.29
N ASN A 161 -19.00 -24.26 0.58
CA ASN A 161 -18.09 -24.50 1.69
C ASN A 161 -18.83 -24.41 3.04
N ALA A 162 -19.20 -25.57 3.59
CA ALA A 162 -20.02 -25.66 4.80
C ALA A 162 -19.36 -25.00 6.02
N ASP A 163 -18.04 -25.16 6.17
CA ASP A 163 -17.29 -24.60 7.28
C ASP A 163 -17.24 -23.07 7.19
N ALA A 164 -16.83 -22.52 6.04
CA ALA A 164 -16.80 -21.07 5.85
C ALA A 164 -18.18 -20.43 6.01
N LYS A 165 -19.25 -21.10 5.52
CA LYS A 165 -20.63 -20.64 5.69
C LYS A 165 -21.02 -20.57 7.16
N ALA A 166 -20.78 -21.65 7.91
CA ALA A 166 -21.10 -21.68 9.35
C ALA A 166 -20.32 -20.60 10.11
N ARG A 167 -19.02 -20.46 9.84
CA ARG A 167 -18.19 -19.44 10.49
C ARG A 167 -18.63 -18.03 10.12
N PHE A 168 -18.92 -17.76 8.85
CA PHE A 168 -19.41 -16.46 8.40
C PHE A 168 -20.71 -16.06 9.11
N GLU A 169 -21.71 -16.94 9.15
CA GLU A 169 -22.99 -16.67 9.84
C GLU A 169 -22.82 -16.40 11.34
N GLU A 170 -21.91 -17.11 12.02
CA GLU A 170 -21.63 -16.88 13.44
C GLU A 170 -20.89 -15.55 13.72
N LEU A 171 -20.13 -15.06 12.75
CA LEU A 171 -19.28 -13.87 12.90
C LEU A 171 -19.88 -12.60 12.33
N LYS A 172 -21.04 -12.68 11.65
CA LYS A 172 -21.78 -11.51 11.17
C LYS A 172 -21.99 -10.50 12.31
N PRO A 173 -21.73 -9.20 12.07
CA PRO A 173 -21.93 -8.15 13.07
C PRO A 173 -23.40 -7.97 13.45
#